data_AF-A0A1E3RFD5-F1
#
_entry.id   AF-A0A1E3RFD5-F1
#
_cell.length_a   1.000
_cell.length_b   1.000
_cell.length_c   1.000
_cell.angle_alpha   90.00
_cell.angle_beta   90.00
_cell.angle_gamma   90.00
#
_symmetry.space_group_name_H-M   'P 1'
#
loop_
_entity.id
_entity.type
_entity.pdbx_description
1 polymer ?
#
loop_
_entity_poly.entity_id
_entity_poly.type
_entity_poly.pdbx_seq_one_letter_code
_entity_poly.pdbx_strand_id
1 'polypeptide(L)'
;MSDTEPQWRHICEVCGVEEILTPGDAFNLGWDYPPRMGQFGVVGPRCCPNCPNVGTVWWALAVDGYTEDMLTEAQRVTVRRITGEPQSIAVPGD
;
A
#
# COMPACT_ATOMS: atom_id res chain seq x y z
N MET A 1 -21.29 18.56 6.56
CA MET A 1 -20.15 18.64 5.63
C MET A 1 -20.26 17.40 4.76
N SER A 2 -20.02 17.47 3.45
CA SER A 2 -20.13 16.27 2.59
C SER A 2 -19.21 15.18 3.15
N ASP A 3 -19.79 14.10 3.68
CA ASP A 3 -19.11 12.98 4.34
C ASP A 3 -18.42 12.07 3.31
N THR A 4 -17.54 12.65 2.48
CA THR A 4 -16.82 11.91 1.43
C THR A 4 -15.42 11.62 1.94
N GLU A 5 -15.03 10.34 1.93
CA GLU A 5 -13.70 9.91 2.38
C GLU A 5 -12.60 10.65 1.61
N PRO A 6 -11.46 11.00 2.26
CA PRO A 6 -10.34 11.63 1.57
C PRO A 6 -9.76 10.69 0.51
N GLN A 7 -9.30 11.25 -0.60
CA GLN A 7 -8.58 10.50 -1.63
C GLN A 7 -7.11 10.32 -1.25
N TRP A 8 -6.56 9.16 -1.61
CA TRP A 8 -5.17 8.79 -1.40
C TRP A 8 -4.57 8.20 -2.67
N ARG A 9 -3.25 8.30 -2.79
CA ARG A 9 -2.49 7.57 -3.81
C ARG A 9 -2.44 6.08 -3.42
N HIS A 10 -3.04 5.24 -4.22
CA HIS A 10 -2.98 3.78 -4.11
C HIS A 10 -1.90 3.29 -5.06
N ILE A 11 -0.77 2.86 -4.50
CA ILE A 11 0.43 2.52 -5.25
C ILE A 11 0.70 1.03 -5.12
N CYS A 12 0.64 0.29 -6.23
CA CYS A 12 0.98 -1.13 -6.24
C CYS A 12 2.50 -1.27 -6.10
N GLU A 13 2.95 -1.96 -5.05
CA GLU A 13 4.38 -2.22 -4.86
C GLU A 13 4.96 -3.27 -5.83
N VAL A 14 4.10 -4.03 -6.51
CA VAL A 14 4.52 -5.09 -7.45
C VAL A 14 4.75 -4.55 -8.85
N CYS A 15 3.75 -3.88 -9.43
CA CYS A 15 3.84 -3.36 -10.81
C CYS A 15 4.03 -1.84 -10.91
N GLY A 16 3.97 -1.11 -9.80
CA GLY A 16 4.17 0.34 -9.76
C GLY A 16 2.98 1.18 -10.22
N VAL A 17 1.84 0.57 -10.60
CA VAL A 17 0.64 1.33 -10.97
C VAL A 17 0.15 2.18 -9.80
N GLU A 18 -0.33 3.37 -10.12
CA GLU A 18 -0.84 4.33 -9.16
C GLU A 18 -2.21 4.85 -9.56
N GLU A 19 -3.12 4.91 -8.60
CA GLU A 19 -4.47 5.49 -8.77
C GLU A 19 -4.80 6.41 -7.59
N ILE A 20 -5.53 7.49 -7.84
CA ILE A 20 -6.03 8.38 -6.77
C ILE A 20 -7.49 8.02 -6.51
N LEU A 21 -7.74 7.36 -5.38
CA LEU A 21 -9.03 6.78 -5.04
C LEU A 21 -9.42 7.13 -3.60
N THR A 22 -10.72 7.10 -3.32
CA THR A 22 -11.18 6.97 -1.93
C THR A 22 -10.90 5.54 -1.42
N PRO A 23 -10.73 5.32 -0.11
CA PRO A 23 -10.61 3.98 0.44
C PRO A 23 -11.76 3.03 0.06
N GLY A 24 -12.99 3.53 0.01
CA GLY A 24 -14.16 2.79 -0.41
C GLY A 24 -14.05 2.33 -1.87
N ASP A 25 -13.69 3.22 -2.79
CA ASP A 25 -13.52 2.88 -4.21
C ASP A 25 -12.37 1.88 -4.40
N ALA A 26 -11.24 2.11 -3.75
CA ALA A 26 -10.09 1.20 -3.83
C ALA A 26 -10.44 -0.20 -3.36
N PHE A 27 -11.15 -0.33 -2.23
CA PHE A 27 -11.60 -1.63 -1.72
C PHE A 27 -12.56 -2.31 -2.69
N ASN A 28 -13.54 -1.58 -3.24
CA ASN A 28 -14.49 -2.13 -4.21
C ASN A 28 -13.80 -2.57 -5.52
N LEU A 29 -12.72 -1.90 -5.91
CA LEU A 29 -11.89 -2.27 -7.05
C LEU A 29 -10.93 -3.44 -6.75
N GLY A 30 -10.83 -3.89 -5.49
CA GLY A 30 -9.99 -5.01 -5.08
C GLY A 30 -8.55 -4.65 -4.73
N TRP A 31 -8.29 -3.39 -4.33
CA TRP A 31 -6.99 -3.01 -3.79
C TRP A 31 -6.81 -3.51 -2.36
N ASP A 32 -5.64 -4.10 -2.09
CA ASP A 32 -5.19 -4.37 -0.74
C ASP A 32 -4.59 -3.09 -0.14
N TYR A 33 -5.44 -2.19 0.35
CA TYR A 33 -5.02 -0.92 0.95
C TYR A 33 -5.83 -0.52 2.20
N PRO A 34 -5.19 0.15 3.18
CA PRO A 34 -5.86 0.67 4.37
C PRO A 34 -6.76 1.88 4.04
N PRO A 35 -7.72 2.21 4.92
CA PRO A 35 -8.08 1.50 6.16
C PRO A 35 -9.01 0.29 5.95
N ARG A 36 -9.41 -0.03 4.72
CA ARG A 36 -10.32 -1.16 4.46
C ARG A 36 -9.60 -2.50 4.56
N MET A 37 -8.33 -2.55 4.18
CA MET A 37 -7.43 -3.70 4.31
C MET A 37 -6.20 -3.32 5.14
N GLY A 38 -6.14 -3.82 6.38
CA GLY A 38 -5.06 -3.50 7.32
C GLY A 38 -5.12 -2.06 7.84
N GLN A 39 -3.96 -1.52 8.24
CA GLN A 39 -3.83 -0.21 8.88
C GLN A 39 -2.71 0.61 8.24
N PHE A 40 -2.86 1.94 8.16
CA PHE A 40 -1.78 2.84 7.79
C PHE A 40 -0.60 2.72 8.75
N GLY A 41 0.62 2.83 8.24
CA GLY A 41 1.86 2.75 9.03
C GLY A 41 2.27 1.33 9.39
N VAL A 42 1.39 0.33 9.23
CA VAL A 42 1.65 -1.07 9.51
C VAL A 42 1.95 -1.79 8.19
N VAL A 43 3.09 -2.48 8.12
CA VAL A 43 3.45 -3.28 6.95
C VAL A 43 2.39 -4.34 6.71
N GLY A 44 1.71 -4.20 5.58
CA GLY A 44 0.72 -5.10 5.01
C GLY A 44 0.84 -5.06 3.49
N PRO A 45 0.10 -5.90 2.75
CA PRO A 45 0.10 -5.83 1.29
C PRO A 45 -0.30 -4.42 0.82
N ARG A 46 0.38 -3.91 -0.21
CA ARG A 46 0.01 -2.69 -0.96
C ARG A 46 -0.05 -3.01 -2.44
N CYS A 47 -1.13 -3.66 -2.86
CA CYS A 47 -1.23 -4.32 -4.16
C CYS A 47 -2.51 -3.96 -4.90
N CYS A 48 -2.41 -3.80 -6.22
CA CYS A 48 -3.57 -3.62 -7.09
C CYS A 48 -4.25 -4.98 -7.38
N PRO A 49 -5.52 -5.00 -7.82
CA PRO A 49 -6.27 -6.24 -8.09
C PRO A 49 -5.67 -7.14 -9.17
N ASN A 50 -4.75 -6.60 -9.99
CA ASN A 50 -4.14 -7.32 -11.11
C ASN A 50 -2.78 -7.96 -10.76
N CYS A 51 -2.28 -7.78 -9.53
CA CYS A 51 -1.01 -8.32 -9.08
C CYS A 51 -1.21 -9.28 -7.91
N PRO A 52 -0.43 -10.36 -7.83
CA PRO A 52 -0.52 -11.28 -6.70
C PRO A 52 0.17 -10.67 -5.47
N ASN A 53 -0.47 -10.78 -4.31
CA ASN A 53 0.10 -10.28 -3.06
C ASN A 53 1.40 -11.01 -2.64
N VAL A 54 1.72 -12.17 -3.24
CA VAL A 54 3.00 -12.87 -3.04
C VAL A 54 4.22 -12.04 -3.45
N GLY A 55 4.03 -11.01 -4.28
CA GLY A 55 5.11 -10.09 -4.69
C GLY A 55 5.36 -8.94 -3.71
N THR A 56 4.59 -8.85 -2.62
CA THR A 56 4.66 -7.72 -1.67
C THR A 56 5.79 -7.88 -0.66
N VAL A 57 6.28 -6.76 -0.10
CA VAL A 57 7.25 -6.81 1.00
C VAL A 57 6.66 -7.45 2.25
N TRP A 58 5.35 -7.31 2.46
CA TRP A 58 4.66 -8.01 3.54
C TRP A 58 4.76 -9.52 3.40
N TRP A 59 4.59 -10.07 2.20
CA TRP A 59 4.71 -11.52 1.98
C TRP A 59 6.12 -12.01 2.30
N ALA A 60 7.15 -11.30 1.82
CA ALA A 60 8.53 -11.65 2.12
C ALA A 60 8.80 -11.72 3.63
N LEU A 61 8.31 -10.74 4.39
CA LEU A 61 8.52 -10.67 5.84
C LEU A 61 7.67 -11.68 6.62
N ALA A 62 6.36 -11.72 6.35
CA ALA A 62 5.39 -12.44 7.17
C ALA A 62 5.23 -13.90 6.77
N VAL A 63 5.47 -14.24 5.50
CA VAL A 63 5.24 -15.59 4.96
C VAL A 63 6.57 -16.27 4.64
N ASP A 64 7.47 -15.62 3.91
CA ASP A 64 8.77 -16.22 3.54
C ASP A 64 9.81 -16.14 4.68
N GLY A 65 9.51 -15.40 5.75
CA GLY A 65 10.36 -15.30 6.94
C GLY A 65 11.63 -14.48 6.74
N TYR A 66 11.63 -13.55 5.78
CA TYR A 66 12.79 -12.70 5.49
C TYR A 66 13.05 -11.74 6.64
N THR A 67 14.33 -11.47 6.87
CA THR A 67 14.79 -10.35 7.71
C THR A 67 15.05 -9.11 6.85
N GLU A 68 15.18 -7.94 7.49
CA GLU A 68 15.34 -6.65 6.78
C GLU A 68 16.57 -6.61 5.85
N ASP A 69 17.66 -7.28 6.22
CA ASP A 69 18.89 -7.37 5.44
C ASP A 69 18.73 -8.23 4.17
N MET A 70 17.76 -9.15 4.16
CA MET A 70 17.42 -9.97 2.99
C MET A 70 16.55 -9.22 1.96
N LEU A 71 15.92 -8.11 2.36
CA LEU A 71 15.05 -7.34 1.47
C LEU A 71 15.84 -6.73 0.32
N THR A 72 15.19 -6.62 -0.83
CA THR A 72 15.72 -5.80 -1.94
C THR A 72 15.68 -4.32 -1.59
N GLU A 73 16.43 -3.50 -2.33
CA GLU A 73 16.35 -2.04 -2.16
C GLU A 73 14.93 -1.50 -2.40
N ALA A 74 14.25 -2.01 -3.43
CA ALA A 74 12.87 -1.63 -3.73
C ALA A 74 11.92 -1.98 -2.57
N GLN A 75 12.04 -3.17 -1.98
CA GLN A 75 11.25 -3.56 -0.81
C GLN A 75 11.53 -2.67 0.41
N ARG A 76 12.80 -2.30 0.66
CA ARG A 76 13.15 -1.35 1.74
C ARG A 76 12.55 0.05 1.50
N VAL A 77 12.52 0.51 0.25
CA VAL A 77 11.81 1.75 -0.12
C VAL A 77 10.33 1.63 0.17
N THR A 78 9.70 0.50 -0.18
CA THR A 78 8.29 0.26 0.11
C THR A 78 8.00 0.23 1.61
N VAL A 79 8.83 -0.42 2.43
CA VAL A 79 8.69 -0.39 3.90
C VAL A 79 8.69 1.04 4.42
N ARG A 80 9.69 1.85 4.01
CA ARG A 80 9.75 3.27 4.42
C ARG A 80 8.50 4.04 4.01
N ARG A 81 7.99 3.82 2.80
CA ARG A 81 6.75 4.42 2.32
C ARG A 81 5.56 4.02 3.21
N ILE A 82 5.38 2.73 3.48
CA ILE A 82 4.27 2.22 4.29
C ILE A 82 4.34 2.78 5.71
N THR A 83 5.53 2.80 6.34
CA THR A 83 5.70 3.34 7.70
C THR A 83 5.44 4.84 7.80
N GLY A 84 5.50 5.57 6.68
CA GLY A 84 5.15 6.99 6.59
C GLY A 84 3.69 7.26 6.21
N GLU A 85 2.86 6.24 6.03
CA GLU A 85 1.43 6.41 5.75
C GLU A 85 0.69 7.01 6.96
N PRO A 86 -0.35 7.85 6.74
CA PRO A 86 -0.92 8.21 5.43
C PRO A 86 -0.19 9.34 4.70
N GLN A 87 0.74 10.06 5.34
CA GLN A 87 1.39 11.24 4.73
C GLN A 87 2.20 10.90 3.48
N SER A 88 2.83 9.73 3.43
CA SER A 88 3.61 9.27 2.28
C SER A 88 2.78 9.01 1.02
N ILE A 89 1.46 8.86 1.16
CA ILE A 89 0.50 8.61 0.08
C ILE A 89 -0.57 9.70 -0.04
N ALA A 90 -0.42 10.79 0.71
CA ALA A 90 -1.30 11.95 0.58
C ALA A 90 -1.24 12.48 -0.86
N VAL A 91 -2.40 12.87 -1.39
CA VAL A 91 -2.46 13.61 -2.65
C VAL A 91 -1.87 15.00 -2.36
N PRO A 92 -0.84 15.46 -3.12
CA PRO A 92 -0.34 16.82 -2.99
C PRO A 92 -1.49 17.81 -3.16
N GLY A 93 -1.58 18.83 -2.30
CA GLY A 93 -2.49 19.94 -2.54
C GLY A 93 -2.05 20.73 -3.78
N ASP A 94 -3.01 21.16 -4.58
CA ASP A 94 -2.78 22.08 -5.71
C ASP A 94 -2.07 23.37 -5.30
#